data_AF-A0A1F8S3B2-F1
#
_entry.id   AF-A0A1F8S3B2-F1
#
_cell.length_a   1.000
_cell.length_b   1.000
_cell.length_c   1.000
_cell.angle_alpha   90.00
_cell.angle_beta   90.00
_cell.angle_gamma   90.00
#
_symmetry.space_group_name_H-M   'P 1'
#
loop_
_entity.id
_entity.type
_entity.pdbx_description
1 polymer ?
#
loop_
_entity_poly.entity_id
_entity_poly.type
_entity_poly.pdbx_seq_one_letter_code
_entity_poly.pdbx_strand_id
1 'polypeptide(L)'
;MARRTIDLDAPLNLGLVLGPLVRGRGDPTMRLSAVAAARATRTADGPATLLVEARGARLEAEAWGPGADRVLDGLPSLLGLDDDATGFEPRLHPVVADLARRLAGLRLGRTGAILEALVPAILEQRVTGSEAVHAFRTLVRRHGEPAPGPAATAQRLRLQPSPEALAALPYFAFHPLGVEQRRADIVRRVARDAGRLEALAELPGSRREVGVAAAARLRGYSGVGPWTAAEVTLRALGDPDAVSVGDFHLPNLVAFALAGEPRADDARMLELLEPWRGHRARVVRLLEASGIAAPRYGPRYAAPDRRGM
;
A
#
# COMPACT_ATOMS: atom_id res chain seq x y z
N MET A 1 21.01 4.05 -16.68
CA MET A 1 19.74 4.78 -16.62
C MET A 1 18.92 4.27 -17.78
N ALA A 2 17.71 3.78 -17.51
CA ALA A 2 16.77 3.32 -18.52
C ALA A 2 15.55 4.25 -18.56
N ARG A 3 14.87 4.33 -19.70
CA ARG A 3 13.68 5.19 -19.91
C ARG A 3 12.57 4.41 -20.61
N ARG A 4 11.32 4.74 -20.31
CA ARG A 4 10.12 4.31 -21.04
C ARG A 4 9.18 5.49 -21.24
N THR A 5 8.37 5.40 -22.28
CA THR A 5 7.24 6.28 -22.52
C THR A 5 6.00 5.42 -22.72
N ILE A 6 4.89 5.83 -22.12
CA ILE A 6 3.58 5.18 -22.30
C ILE A 6 2.58 6.25 -22.70
N ASP A 7 1.93 6.06 -23.84
CA ASP A 7 0.77 6.85 -24.22
C ASP A 7 -0.49 6.23 -23.59
N LEU A 8 -1.34 7.09 -23.04
CA LEU A 8 -2.57 6.74 -22.37
C LEU A 8 -3.76 7.22 -23.19
N ASP A 9 -4.90 6.55 -23.04
CA ASP A 9 -6.16 7.01 -23.66
C ASP A 9 -6.72 8.27 -22.98
N ALA A 10 -6.33 8.53 -21.74
CA ALA A 10 -6.72 9.70 -20.97
C ALA A 10 -5.66 10.06 -19.91
N PRO A 11 -5.60 11.33 -19.45
CA PRO A 11 -4.70 11.73 -18.38
C PRO A 11 -4.89 10.91 -17.10
N LEU A 12 -3.77 10.45 -16.52
CA LEU A 12 -3.77 9.69 -15.27
C LEU A 12 -3.51 10.62 -14.08
N ASN A 13 -4.34 10.51 -13.05
CA ASN A 13 -4.07 11.15 -11.77
C ASN A 13 -3.19 10.24 -10.90
N LEU A 14 -1.88 10.51 -10.87
CA LEU A 14 -0.92 9.71 -10.09
C LEU A 14 -1.25 9.71 -8.60
N GLY A 15 -1.83 10.81 -8.08
CA GLY A 15 -2.29 10.92 -6.70
C GLY A 15 -3.34 9.87 -6.33
N LEU A 16 -4.32 9.63 -7.21
CA LEU A 16 -5.39 8.66 -6.96
C LEU A 16 -4.90 7.20 -6.98
N VAL A 17 -3.95 6.89 -7.86
CA VAL A 17 -3.42 5.54 -8.07
C VAL A 17 -2.35 5.19 -7.05
N LEU A 18 -1.37 6.08 -6.86
CA LEU A 18 -0.17 5.82 -6.07
C LEU A 18 -0.26 6.34 -4.63
N GLY A 19 -1.26 7.18 -4.33
CA GLY A 19 -1.49 7.73 -2.99
C GLY A 19 -1.49 6.67 -1.86
N PRO A 20 -2.15 5.51 -2.03
CA PRO A 20 -2.16 4.44 -1.01
C PRO A 20 -0.81 3.84 -0.66
N LEU A 21 0.21 4.04 -1.51
CA LEU A 21 1.55 3.54 -1.30
C LEU A 21 2.39 4.47 -0.41
N VAL A 22 2.00 5.75 -0.28
CA VAL A 22 2.73 6.76 0.49
C VAL A 22 2.46 6.61 1.98
N ARG A 23 3.53 6.47 2.77
CA ARG A 23 3.50 6.29 4.24
C ARG A 23 3.59 7.62 4.97
N GLY A 24 2.60 8.47 4.72
CA GLY A 24 2.43 9.76 5.40
C GLY A 24 3.47 10.82 5.02
N ARG A 25 3.46 11.96 5.74
CA ARG A 25 4.33 13.11 5.42
C ARG A 25 5.79 12.78 5.68
N GLY A 26 6.63 12.97 4.66
CA GLY A 26 8.07 12.74 4.76
C GLY A 26 8.47 11.27 4.63
N ASP A 27 7.63 10.49 3.96
CA ASP A 27 7.95 9.15 3.47
C ASP A 27 9.33 9.16 2.77
N PRO A 28 10.29 8.37 3.27
CA PRO A 28 11.63 8.29 2.68
C PRO A 28 11.70 7.40 1.45
N THR A 29 10.71 6.54 1.17
CA THR A 29 10.72 5.60 0.03
C THR A 29 9.91 6.12 -1.15
N MET A 30 9.03 7.10 -0.95
CA MET A 30 8.19 7.62 -2.01
C MET A 30 7.92 9.13 -1.92
N ARG A 31 7.83 9.78 -3.09
CA ARG A 31 7.32 11.14 -3.25
C ARG A 31 6.23 11.12 -4.31
N LEU A 32 5.20 11.93 -4.09
CA LEU A 32 4.05 11.98 -4.96
C LEU A 32 3.53 13.41 -5.06
N SER A 33 3.24 13.82 -6.28
CA SER A 33 2.45 15.01 -6.62
C SER A 33 1.32 14.61 -7.57
N ALA A 34 0.54 15.58 -8.03
CA ALA A 34 -0.52 15.33 -9.01
C ALA A 34 0.02 14.79 -10.35
N VAL A 35 1.25 15.16 -10.73
CA VAL A 35 1.83 14.91 -12.06
C VAL A 35 3.17 14.20 -12.03
N ALA A 36 3.75 13.94 -10.86
CA ALA A 36 5.02 13.21 -10.75
C ALA A 36 5.04 12.28 -9.53
N ALA A 37 5.71 11.15 -9.68
CA ALA A 37 5.96 10.21 -8.60
C ALA A 37 7.41 9.72 -8.65
N ALA A 38 8.05 9.61 -7.50
CA ALA A 38 9.35 8.99 -7.36
C ALA A 38 9.27 7.90 -6.30
N ARG A 39 9.76 6.69 -6.59
CA ARG A 39 9.68 5.53 -5.70
C ARG A 39 11.02 4.79 -5.67
N ALA A 40 11.52 4.51 -4.48
CA ALA A 40 12.61 3.58 -4.24
C ALA A 40 12.04 2.21 -3.90
N THR A 41 12.55 1.16 -4.52
CA THR A 41 12.06 -0.21 -4.31
C THR A 41 13.17 -1.24 -4.49
N ARG A 42 13.04 -2.38 -3.82
CA ARG A 42 13.85 -3.57 -4.03
C ARG A 42 13.11 -4.53 -4.95
N THR A 43 13.84 -5.10 -5.90
CA THR A 43 13.32 -6.09 -6.83
C THR A 43 14.20 -7.33 -6.85
N ALA A 44 13.73 -8.40 -7.50
CA ALA A 44 14.53 -9.62 -7.70
C ALA A 44 15.85 -9.37 -8.45
N ASP A 45 15.89 -8.36 -9.32
CA ASP A 45 17.12 -7.99 -10.06
C ASP A 45 17.97 -6.97 -9.30
N GLY A 46 17.58 -6.61 -8.08
CA GLY A 46 18.26 -5.67 -7.20
C GLY A 46 17.49 -4.36 -6.99
N PRO A 47 18.12 -3.40 -6.28
CA PRO A 47 17.47 -2.14 -5.91
C PRO A 47 17.26 -1.23 -7.12
N ALA A 48 16.19 -0.45 -7.08
CA ALA A 48 15.85 0.51 -8.12
C ALA A 48 15.24 1.80 -7.55
N THR A 49 15.46 2.90 -8.28
CA THR A 49 14.66 4.12 -8.17
C THR A 49 13.90 4.30 -9.47
N LEU A 50 12.61 4.57 -9.37
CA LEU A 50 11.71 4.90 -10.46
C LEU A 50 11.26 6.36 -10.30
N LEU A 51 11.36 7.15 -11.36
CA LEU A 51 10.72 8.45 -11.52
C LEU A 51 9.69 8.34 -12.65
N VAL A 52 8.49 8.87 -12.43
CA VAL A 52 7.41 8.93 -13.41
C VAL A 52 6.86 10.35 -13.43
N GLU A 53 6.70 10.91 -14.62
CA GLU A 53 6.06 12.20 -14.86
C GLU A 53 4.91 12.03 -15.86
N ALA A 54 3.76 12.60 -15.53
CA ALA A 54 2.58 12.67 -16.38
C ALA A 54 2.51 14.02 -17.09
N ARG A 55 2.48 13.99 -18.42
CA ARG A 55 2.35 15.14 -19.32
C ARG A 55 1.08 14.96 -20.16
N GLY A 56 -0.06 15.37 -19.60
CA GLY A 56 -1.36 15.10 -20.22
C GLY A 56 -1.64 13.60 -20.28
N ALA A 57 -1.86 13.07 -21.47
CA ALA A 57 -2.08 11.65 -21.71
C ALA A 57 -0.78 10.86 -22.01
N ARG A 58 0.40 11.44 -21.75
CA ARG A 58 1.69 10.77 -21.93
C ARG A 58 2.41 10.62 -20.59
N LEU A 59 2.97 9.45 -20.33
CA LEU A 59 3.83 9.18 -19.18
C LEU A 59 5.28 9.04 -19.65
N GLU A 60 6.17 9.69 -18.92
CA GLU A 60 7.61 9.54 -19.09
C GLU A 60 8.18 8.95 -17.80
N ALA A 61 8.93 7.86 -17.92
CA ALA A 61 9.50 7.18 -16.79
C ALA A 61 10.98 6.92 -16.96
N GLU A 62 11.73 7.13 -15.89
CA GLU A 62 13.17 6.87 -15.80
C GLU A 62 13.46 6.00 -14.60
N ALA A 63 14.44 5.11 -14.74
CA ALA A 63 14.89 4.28 -13.64
C ALA A 63 16.42 4.12 -13.56
N TRP A 64 16.88 3.89 -12.34
CA TRP A 64 18.29 3.68 -11.97
C TRP A 64 18.44 2.50 -11.03
N GLY A 65 19.63 1.91 -11.04
CA GLY A 65 19.98 0.74 -10.23
C GLY A 65 19.86 -0.58 -11.00
N PRO A 66 20.33 -1.70 -10.43
CA PRO A 66 20.25 -3.02 -11.06
C PRO A 66 18.83 -3.45 -11.46
N GLY A 67 17.80 -3.05 -10.69
CA GLY A 67 16.40 -3.36 -10.99
C GLY A 67 15.70 -2.37 -11.94
N ALA A 68 16.44 -1.50 -12.62
CA ALA A 68 15.85 -0.39 -13.40
C ALA A 68 14.93 -0.87 -14.52
N ASP A 69 15.34 -1.87 -15.32
CA ASP A 69 14.51 -2.37 -16.42
C ASP A 69 13.25 -3.06 -15.88
N ARG A 70 13.36 -3.87 -14.82
CA ARG A 70 12.20 -4.52 -14.20
C ARG A 70 11.15 -3.53 -13.70
N VAL A 71 11.55 -2.44 -13.03
CA VAL A 71 10.56 -1.45 -12.55
C VAL A 71 9.92 -0.66 -13.69
N LEU A 72 10.63 -0.50 -14.80
CA LEU A 72 10.10 0.14 -16.00
C LEU A 72 9.14 -0.79 -16.76
N ASP A 73 9.45 -2.08 -16.84
CA ASP A 73 8.59 -3.08 -17.47
C ASP A 73 7.34 -3.36 -16.62
N GLY A 74 7.46 -3.28 -15.29
CA GLY A 74 6.35 -3.36 -14.35
C GLY A 74 5.53 -2.08 -14.18
N LEU A 75 5.91 -0.98 -14.85
CA LEU A 75 5.25 0.32 -14.72
C LEU A 75 3.75 0.29 -15.06
N PRO A 76 3.28 -0.40 -16.12
CA PRO A 76 1.85 -0.54 -16.38
C PRO A 76 1.08 -1.13 -15.19
N SER A 77 1.61 -2.19 -14.57
CA SER A 77 1.00 -2.82 -13.39
C SER A 77 1.01 -1.92 -12.15
N LEU A 78 2.09 -1.17 -11.92
CA LEU A 78 2.17 -0.21 -10.83
C LEU A 78 1.12 0.90 -10.95
N LEU A 79 0.83 1.33 -12.18
CA LEU A 79 -0.16 2.36 -12.48
C LEU A 79 -1.57 1.81 -12.69
N GLY A 80 -1.77 0.50 -12.53
CA GLY A 80 -3.05 -0.19 -12.72
C GLY A 80 -3.58 -0.09 -14.15
N LEU A 81 -2.72 0.01 -15.16
CA LEU A 81 -3.14 0.04 -16.58
C LEU A 81 -3.78 -1.30 -17.02
N ASP A 82 -3.45 -2.37 -16.30
CA ASP A 82 -3.95 -3.75 -16.38
C ASP A 82 -5.00 -4.06 -15.29
N ASP A 83 -5.54 -3.04 -14.62
CA ASP A 83 -6.62 -3.19 -13.64
C ASP A 83 -7.94 -3.52 -14.36
N ASP A 84 -8.48 -4.71 -14.10
CA ASP A 84 -9.75 -5.16 -14.67
C ASP A 84 -10.93 -4.78 -13.77
N ALA A 85 -11.80 -3.92 -14.28
CA ALA A 85 -13.04 -3.51 -13.63
C ALA A 85 -14.27 -4.29 -14.12
N THR A 86 -14.08 -5.35 -14.92
CA THR A 86 -15.18 -6.20 -15.39
C THR A 86 -15.96 -6.77 -14.22
N GLY A 87 -17.30 -6.67 -14.29
CA GLY A 87 -18.20 -7.07 -13.22
C GLY A 87 -18.32 -6.08 -12.06
N PHE A 88 -17.63 -4.93 -12.10
CA PHE A 88 -17.87 -3.85 -11.14
C PHE A 88 -19.13 -3.08 -11.54
N GLU A 89 -20.19 -3.18 -10.71
CA GLU A 89 -21.46 -2.47 -10.92
C GLU A 89 -21.60 -1.28 -9.96
N PRO A 90 -21.07 -0.09 -10.29
CA PRO A 90 -21.14 1.08 -9.40
C PRO A 90 -22.58 1.58 -9.20
N ARG A 91 -23.49 1.24 -10.11
CA ARG A 91 -24.91 1.65 -10.09
C ARG A 91 -25.73 0.99 -8.99
N LEU A 92 -25.20 -0.03 -8.31
CA LEU A 92 -25.86 -0.68 -7.17
C LEU A 92 -26.09 0.29 -5.99
N HIS A 93 -25.37 1.42 -5.92
CA HIS A 93 -25.61 2.46 -4.93
C HIS A 93 -25.31 3.86 -5.47
N PRO A 94 -26.19 4.87 -5.25
CA PRO A 94 -26.01 6.22 -5.80
C PRO A 94 -24.67 6.89 -5.45
N VAL A 95 -24.19 6.73 -4.21
CA VAL A 95 -22.88 7.28 -3.79
C VAL A 95 -21.74 6.63 -4.56
N VAL A 96 -21.78 5.31 -4.78
CA VAL A 96 -20.72 4.60 -5.51
C VAL A 96 -20.75 4.98 -7.00
N ALA A 97 -21.94 5.10 -7.59
CA ALA A 97 -22.12 5.58 -8.96
C ALA A 97 -21.55 6.98 -9.17
N ASP A 98 -21.85 7.91 -8.27
CA ASP A 98 -21.33 9.27 -8.32
C ASP A 98 -19.80 9.32 -8.14
N LEU A 99 -19.26 8.55 -7.20
CA LEU A 99 -17.82 8.48 -6.96
C LEU A 99 -17.07 7.85 -8.13
N ALA A 100 -17.57 6.76 -8.71
CA ALA A 100 -16.96 6.13 -9.87
C ALA A 100 -16.88 7.10 -11.07
N ARG A 101 -17.87 7.98 -11.23
CA ARG A 101 -17.87 9.03 -12.24
C ARG A 101 -16.88 10.17 -11.93
N ARG A 102 -16.88 10.69 -10.69
CA ARG A 102 -15.99 11.79 -10.28
C ARG A 102 -14.52 11.38 -10.19
N LEU A 103 -14.28 10.10 -9.88
CA LEU A 103 -12.96 9.51 -9.69
C LEU A 103 -12.66 8.47 -10.77
N ALA A 104 -13.11 8.70 -12.01
CA ALA A 104 -12.96 7.76 -13.13
C ALA A 104 -11.50 7.33 -13.41
N GLY A 105 -10.50 8.09 -12.94
CA GLY A 105 -9.09 7.75 -13.00
C GLY A 105 -8.56 6.84 -11.87
N LEU A 106 -9.41 6.43 -10.92
CA LEU A 106 -9.01 5.52 -9.84
C LEU A 106 -8.77 4.12 -10.41
N ARG A 107 -7.57 3.61 -10.19
CA ARG A 107 -7.13 2.27 -10.59
C ARG A 107 -6.46 1.60 -9.40
N LEU A 108 -6.60 0.29 -9.32
CA LEU A 108 -5.87 -0.54 -8.37
C LEU A 108 -4.53 -0.91 -9.01
N GLY A 109 -3.47 -0.22 -8.62
CA GLY A 109 -2.10 -0.60 -8.99
C GLY A 109 -1.61 -1.77 -8.16
N ARG A 110 -0.52 -2.41 -8.59
CA ARG A 110 0.19 -3.42 -7.81
C ARG A 110 1.69 -3.19 -7.85
N THR A 111 2.33 -3.21 -6.68
CA THR A 111 3.79 -2.98 -6.61
C THR A 111 4.62 -4.22 -6.92
N GLY A 112 4.04 -5.41 -6.76
CA GLY A 112 4.76 -6.69 -6.79
C GLY A 112 5.75 -6.88 -5.64
N ALA A 113 5.82 -5.95 -4.68
CA ALA A 113 6.79 -5.97 -3.58
C ALA A 113 6.07 -6.28 -2.26
N ILE A 114 5.99 -7.56 -1.91
CA ILE A 114 5.23 -8.07 -0.77
C ILE A 114 5.85 -7.63 0.54
N LEU A 115 7.17 -7.76 0.71
CA LEU A 115 7.81 -7.37 1.96
C LEU A 115 7.71 -5.86 2.19
N GLU A 116 7.82 -5.05 1.13
CA GLU A 116 7.69 -3.59 1.21
C GLU A 116 6.29 -3.13 1.62
N ALA A 117 5.26 -3.93 1.34
CA ALA A 117 3.91 -3.70 1.84
C ALA A 117 3.69 -4.28 3.25
N LEU A 118 4.29 -5.43 3.54
CA LEU A 118 4.09 -6.18 4.78
C LEU A 118 4.77 -5.54 5.98
N VAL A 119 5.99 -5.03 5.84
CA VAL A 119 6.72 -4.36 6.94
C VAL A 119 5.92 -3.16 7.49
N PRO A 120 5.52 -2.16 6.69
CA PRO A 120 4.72 -1.05 7.23
C PRO A 120 3.36 -1.52 7.76
N ALA A 121 2.70 -2.50 7.13
CA ALA A 121 1.45 -3.04 7.66
C ALA A 121 1.63 -3.67 9.06
N ILE A 122 2.75 -4.37 9.32
CA ILE A 122 3.05 -4.86 10.68
C ILE A 122 3.26 -3.69 11.65
N LEU A 123 4.00 -2.65 11.25
CA LEU A 123 4.24 -1.48 12.10
C LEU A 123 2.97 -0.69 12.43
N GLU A 124 1.95 -0.75 11.58
CA GLU A 124 0.65 -0.09 11.74
C GLU A 124 -0.30 -0.83 12.71
N GLN A 125 0.01 -2.08 13.09
CA GLN A 125 -0.88 -2.87 13.94
C GLN A 125 -1.11 -2.24 15.32
N ARG A 126 -2.37 -1.92 15.64
CA ARG A 126 -2.84 -1.44 16.96
C ARG A 126 -2.11 -0.19 17.48
N VAL A 127 -1.66 0.67 16.58
CA VAL A 127 -1.06 1.98 16.89
C VAL A 127 -1.78 3.08 16.13
N THR A 128 -1.55 4.33 16.51
CA THR A 128 -2.01 5.47 15.73
C THR A 128 -1.24 5.57 14.42
N GLY A 129 -1.87 6.16 13.39
CA GLY A 129 -1.18 6.40 12.11
C GLY A 129 0.08 7.26 12.26
N SER A 130 0.12 8.19 13.24
CA SER A 130 1.32 8.99 13.52
C SER A 130 2.48 8.17 14.09
N GLU A 131 2.20 7.21 14.98
CA GLU A 131 3.22 6.29 15.50
C GLU A 131 3.75 5.39 14.39
N ALA A 132 2.87 4.84 13.56
CA ALA A 132 3.26 3.98 12.46
C ALA A 132 4.13 4.72 11.42
N VAL A 133 3.71 5.93 11.00
CA VAL A 133 4.50 6.78 10.10
C VAL A 133 5.86 7.13 10.70
N HIS A 134 5.90 7.42 12.01
CA HIS A 134 7.17 7.66 12.70
C HIS A 134 8.06 6.40 12.68
N ALA A 135 7.53 5.26 13.09
CA ALA A 135 8.25 3.99 13.15
C ALA A 135 8.82 3.60 11.79
N PHE A 136 8.00 3.63 10.74
CA PHE A 136 8.42 3.33 9.37
C PHE A 136 9.50 4.29 8.88
N ARG A 137 9.28 5.60 9.02
CA ARG A 137 10.25 6.61 8.59
C ARG A 137 11.59 6.46 9.32
N THR A 138 11.57 6.21 10.62
CA THR A 138 12.78 6.03 11.43
C THR A 138 13.49 4.72 11.09
N LEU A 139 12.75 3.62 10.89
CA LEU A 139 13.28 2.33 10.42
C LEU A 139 14.05 2.53 9.10
N VAL A 140 13.38 3.12 8.11
CA VAL A 140 13.97 3.33 6.79
C VAL A 140 15.13 4.31 6.86
N ARG A 141 15.09 5.36 7.67
CA ARG A 141 16.21 6.33 7.80
C ARG A 141 17.42 5.78 8.56
N ARG A 142 17.23 4.88 9.51
CA ARG A 142 18.33 4.32 10.31
C ARG A 142 18.94 3.08 9.68
N HIS A 143 18.11 2.24 9.06
CA HIS A 143 18.51 0.91 8.61
C HIS A 143 18.33 0.69 7.10
N GLY A 144 17.69 1.62 6.38
CA GLY A 144 17.65 1.59 4.93
C GLY A 144 18.96 2.01 4.28
N GLU A 145 18.99 2.02 2.96
CA GLU A 145 20.13 2.42 2.12
C GLU A 145 19.73 3.56 1.19
N PRO A 146 20.66 4.41 0.74
CA PRO A 146 20.36 5.38 -0.32
C PRO A 146 19.81 4.67 -1.56
N ALA A 147 18.75 5.22 -2.15
CA ALA A 147 18.21 4.69 -3.39
C ALA A 147 19.17 4.97 -4.57
N PRO A 148 19.27 4.08 -5.58
CA PRO A 148 20.16 4.29 -6.72
C PRO A 148 19.80 5.54 -7.54
N GLY A 149 20.78 6.11 -8.23
CA GLY A 149 20.59 7.22 -9.17
C GLY A 149 21.03 8.60 -8.65
N PRO A 150 20.96 9.64 -9.50
CA PRO A 150 21.46 10.97 -9.18
C PRO A 150 20.72 11.59 -7.99
N ALA A 151 21.44 12.24 -7.08
CA ALA A 151 20.84 12.87 -5.89
C ALA A 151 19.78 13.95 -6.24
N ALA A 152 19.94 14.62 -7.38
CA ALA A 152 18.97 15.60 -7.90
C ALA A 152 17.62 14.96 -8.27
N THR A 153 17.65 13.72 -8.79
CA THR A 153 16.49 13.00 -9.32
C THR A 153 15.88 12.05 -8.29
N ALA A 154 16.72 11.35 -7.52
CA ALA A 154 16.30 10.51 -6.40
C ALA A 154 15.98 11.31 -5.14
N GLN A 155 16.24 12.63 -5.07
CA GLN A 155 15.94 13.55 -3.96
C GLN A 155 16.09 12.91 -2.55
N ARG A 156 17.19 12.19 -2.28
CA ARG A 156 17.42 11.50 -0.99
C ARG A 156 16.38 10.42 -0.62
N LEU A 157 15.72 9.82 -1.59
CA LEU A 157 14.95 8.61 -1.40
C LEU A 157 15.86 7.52 -0.82
N ARG A 158 15.27 6.65 0.01
CA ARG A 158 15.93 5.50 0.61
C ARG A 158 15.14 4.26 0.30
N LEU A 159 15.84 3.16 0.14
CA LEU A 159 15.26 1.82 0.11
C LEU A 159 14.82 1.45 1.54
N GLN A 160 13.76 0.67 1.66
CA GLN A 160 13.53 -0.06 2.91
C GLN A 160 14.78 -0.93 3.23
N PRO A 161 15.06 -1.25 4.50
CA PRO A 161 16.17 -2.14 4.83
C PRO A 161 16.02 -3.47 4.07
N SER A 162 17.13 -4.07 3.64
CA SER A 162 17.06 -5.35 2.92
C SER A 162 16.45 -6.44 3.81
N PRO A 163 15.92 -7.53 3.22
CA PRO A 163 15.46 -8.68 4.00
C PRO A 163 16.52 -9.19 4.99
N GLU A 164 17.77 -9.28 4.55
CA GLU A 164 18.91 -9.74 5.36
C GLU A 164 19.17 -8.77 6.52
N ALA A 165 19.15 -7.47 6.24
CA ALA A 165 19.31 -6.44 7.26
C ALA A 165 18.19 -6.51 8.31
N LEU A 166 16.92 -6.59 7.89
CA LEU A 166 15.77 -6.71 8.79
C LEU A 166 15.85 -7.98 9.65
N ALA A 167 16.21 -9.11 9.05
CA ALA A 167 16.32 -10.39 9.74
C ALA A 167 17.45 -10.41 10.78
N ALA A 168 18.55 -9.70 10.50
CA ALA A 168 19.73 -9.58 11.35
C ALA A 168 19.57 -8.56 12.48
N LEU A 169 18.63 -7.62 12.39
CA LEU A 169 18.42 -6.64 13.45
C LEU A 169 18.09 -7.34 14.79
N PRO A 170 18.79 -7.00 15.88
CA PRO A 170 18.35 -7.41 17.21
C PRO A 170 17.04 -6.70 17.55
N TYR A 171 16.16 -7.33 18.33
CA TYR A 171 14.84 -6.77 18.61
C TYR A 171 14.92 -5.38 19.26
N PHE A 172 15.94 -5.11 20.10
CA PHE A 172 16.11 -3.81 20.76
C PHE A 172 16.41 -2.67 19.78
N ALA A 173 16.85 -2.96 18.54
CA ALA A 173 17.00 -1.94 17.50
C ALA A 173 15.65 -1.32 17.09
N PHE A 174 14.54 -2.02 17.36
CA PHE A 174 13.18 -1.56 17.09
C PHE A 174 12.60 -0.69 18.20
N HIS A 175 13.17 -0.75 19.41
CA HIS A 175 12.67 0.01 20.56
C HIS A 175 12.73 1.54 20.36
N PRO A 176 13.83 2.14 19.84
CA PRO A 176 13.86 3.56 19.49
C PRO A 176 12.84 3.97 18.41
N LEU A 177 12.25 3.01 17.70
CA LEU A 177 11.20 3.22 16.69
C LEU A 177 9.79 3.23 17.33
N GLY A 178 9.66 2.94 18.63
CA GLY A 178 8.39 2.74 19.32
C GLY A 178 7.75 1.38 19.04
N VAL A 179 8.54 0.40 18.60
CA VAL A 179 8.07 -0.93 18.19
C VAL A 179 8.49 -1.95 19.26
N GLU A 180 7.50 -2.59 19.88
CA GLU A 180 7.71 -3.62 20.89
C GLU A 180 8.21 -4.94 20.28
N GLN A 181 8.74 -5.80 21.16
CA GLN A 181 9.38 -7.06 20.79
C GLN A 181 8.50 -7.95 19.89
N ARG A 182 7.19 -8.04 20.16
CA ARG A 182 6.29 -8.89 19.38
C ARG A 182 6.25 -8.48 17.90
N ARG A 183 5.99 -7.20 17.60
CA ARG A 183 6.03 -6.70 16.21
C ARG A 183 7.43 -6.80 15.59
N ALA A 184 8.48 -6.50 16.35
CA ALA A 184 9.85 -6.67 15.89
C ALA A 184 10.14 -8.11 15.45
N ASP A 185 9.68 -9.10 16.23
CA ASP A 185 9.87 -10.51 15.92
C ASP A 185 9.05 -10.96 14.70
N ILE A 186 7.88 -10.38 14.45
CA ILE A 186 7.12 -10.61 13.20
C ILE A 186 7.93 -10.09 12.02
N VAL A 187 8.40 -8.82 12.06
CA VAL A 187 9.21 -8.22 10.98
C VAL A 187 10.44 -9.07 10.68
N ARG A 188 11.19 -9.48 11.70
CA ARG A 188 12.37 -10.33 11.54
C ARG A 188 12.04 -11.69 10.93
N ARG A 189 10.91 -12.30 11.32
CA ARG A 189 10.46 -13.60 10.80
C ARG A 189 10.05 -13.52 9.33
N VAL A 190 9.24 -12.53 8.96
CA VAL A 190 8.81 -12.37 7.56
C VAL A 190 9.99 -11.98 6.67
N ALA A 191 10.96 -11.22 7.19
CA ALA A 191 12.18 -10.87 6.46
C ALA A 191 13.07 -12.09 6.15
N ARG A 192 13.17 -13.07 7.06
CA ARG A 192 13.89 -14.34 6.79
C ARG A 192 13.28 -15.14 5.65
N ASP A 193 11.96 -15.04 5.48
CA ASP A 193 11.22 -15.75 4.45
C ASP A 193 10.92 -14.89 3.22
N ALA A 194 11.60 -13.75 3.05
CA ALA A 194 11.26 -12.77 2.03
C ALA A 194 11.19 -13.36 0.61
N GLY A 195 12.16 -14.17 0.20
CA GLY A 195 12.14 -14.81 -1.12
C GLY A 195 10.87 -15.64 -1.37
N ARG A 196 10.38 -16.38 -0.35
CA ARG A 196 9.12 -17.14 -0.44
C ARG A 196 7.90 -16.22 -0.50
N LEU A 197 7.95 -15.10 0.21
CA LEU A 197 6.87 -14.12 0.22
C LEU A 197 6.78 -13.35 -1.10
N GLU A 198 7.90 -12.93 -1.68
CA GLU A 198 7.92 -12.24 -2.98
C GLU A 198 7.42 -13.15 -4.11
N ALA A 199 7.70 -14.46 -4.05
CA ALA A 199 7.16 -15.42 -5.01
C ALA A 199 5.62 -15.49 -5.04
N LEU A 200 4.92 -14.96 -4.02
CA LEU A 200 3.46 -14.86 -4.04
C LEU A 200 2.95 -13.87 -5.10
N ALA A 201 3.76 -12.89 -5.51
CA ALA A 201 3.41 -11.94 -6.56
C ALA A 201 3.42 -12.55 -7.96
N GLU A 202 4.11 -13.69 -8.13
CA GLU A 202 4.28 -14.41 -9.39
C GLU A 202 3.29 -15.58 -9.54
N LEU A 203 2.34 -15.75 -8.61
CA LEU A 203 1.33 -16.80 -8.72
C LEU A 203 0.46 -16.57 -9.97
N PRO A 204 0.11 -17.64 -10.70
CA PRO A 204 -0.79 -17.53 -11.84
C PRO A 204 -2.23 -17.28 -11.37
N GLY A 205 -3.02 -16.60 -12.21
CA GLY A 205 -4.45 -16.37 -11.99
C GLY A 205 -4.82 -14.88 -12.04
N SER A 206 -6.11 -14.61 -11.85
CA SER A 206 -6.61 -13.25 -11.68
C SER A 206 -6.07 -12.62 -10.38
N ARG A 207 -6.03 -11.29 -10.32
CA ARG A 207 -5.56 -10.56 -9.13
C ARG A 207 -6.27 -10.96 -7.85
N ARG A 208 -7.57 -11.29 -7.94
CA ARG A 208 -8.36 -11.77 -6.81
C ARG A 208 -7.95 -13.18 -6.38
N GLU A 209 -7.76 -14.10 -7.31
CA GLU A 209 -7.32 -15.47 -6.99
C GLU A 209 -5.94 -15.47 -6.35
N VAL A 210 -5.01 -14.69 -6.91
CA VAL A 210 -3.66 -14.48 -6.38
C VAL A 210 -3.72 -13.81 -5.00
N GLY A 211 -4.56 -12.79 -4.83
CA GLY A 211 -4.80 -12.12 -3.55
C GLY A 211 -5.31 -13.06 -2.46
N VAL A 212 -6.33 -13.89 -2.76
CA VAL A 212 -6.87 -14.90 -1.83
C VAL A 212 -5.79 -15.92 -1.43
N ALA A 213 -5.04 -16.44 -2.41
CA ALA A 213 -3.97 -17.41 -2.15
C ALA A 213 -2.85 -16.80 -1.30
N ALA A 214 -2.40 -15.59 -1.63
CA ALA A 214 -1.38 -14.87 -0.89
C ALA A 214 -1.84 -14.52 0.53
N ALA A 215 -3.07 -14.04 0.71
CA ALA A 215 -3.64 -13.74 2.02
C ALA A 215 -3.66 -14.98 2.93
N ALA A 216 -4.01 -16.16 2.40
CA ALA A 216 -3.97 -17.41 3.14
C ALA A 216 -2.54 -17.76 3.60
N ARG A 217 -1.53 -17.59 2.73
CA ARG A 217 -0.12 -17.84 3.08
C ARG A 217 0.42 -16.82 4.08
N LEU A 218 0.10 -15.54 3.93
CA LEU A 218 0.47 -14.48 4.86
C LEU A 218 -0.09 -14.74 6.25
N ARG A 219 -1.35 -15.19 6.36
CA ARG A 219 -1.99 -15.52 7.64
C ARG A 219 -1.43 -16.76 8.34
N GLY A 220 -0.57 -17.53 7.67
CA GLY A 220 0.20 -18.60 8.30
C GLY A 220 1.28 -18.08 9.25
N TYR A 221 1.64 -16.80 9.17
CA TYR A 221 2.61 -16.18 10.08
C TYR A 221 1.91 -15.71 11.36
N SER A 222 2.34 -16.24 12.51
CA SER A 222 1.83 -15.79 13.81
C SER A 222 2.01 -14.27 13.97
N GLY A 223 0.90 -13.55 14.18
CA GLY A 223 0.86 -12.09 14.25
C GLY A 223 0.45 -11.39 12.95
N VAL A 224 0.26 -12.11 11.85
CA VAL A 224 -0.31 -11.58 10.61
C VAL A 224 -1.78 -12.00 10.52
N GLY A 225 -2.67 -11.05 10.80
CA GLY A 225 -4.13 -11.26 10.77
C GLY A 225 -4.79 -10.88 9.43
N PRO A 226 -6.13 -11.00 9.35
CA PRO A 226 -6.91 -10.62 8.17
C PRO A 226 -6.66 -9.18 7.70
N TRP A 227 -6.63 -8.22 8.64
CA TRP A 227 -6.33 -6.81 8.35
C TRP A 227 -4.98 -6.65 7.62
N THR A 228 -3.89 -7.17 8.20
CA THR A 228 -2.54 -7.07 7.62
C THR A 228 -2.46 -7.75 6.27
N ALA A 229 -3.09 -8.92 6.12
CA ALA A 229 -3.11 -9.63 4.84
C ALA A 229 -3.82 -8.81 3.75
N ALA A 230 -4.98 -8.23 4.04
CA ALA A 230 -5.71 -7.39 3.10
C ALA A 230 -4.92 -6.12 2.71
N GLU A 231 -4.30 -5.45 3.67
CA GLU A 231 -3.46 -4.27 3.40
C GLU A 231 -2.30 -4.58 2.45
N VAL A 232 -1.73 -5.79 2.57
CA VAL A 232 -0.64 -6.28 1.71
C VAL A 232 -1.16 -6.68 0.34
N THR A 233 -2.19 -7.52 0.25
CA THR A 233 -2.68 -8.00 -1.04
C THR A 233 -3.28 -6.88 -1.88
N LEU A 234 -3.93 -5.89 -1.26
CA LEU A 234 -4.39 -4.68 -1.95
C LEU A 234 -3.23 -3.92 -2.60
N ARG A 235 -2.14 -3.66 -1.89
CA ARG A 235 -1.03 -2.81 -2.38
C ARG A 235 -0.04 -3.55 -3.26
N ALA A 236 0.32 -4.77 -2.88
CA ALA A 236 1.35 -5.54 -3.56
C ALA A 236 0.79 -6.32 -4.77
N LEU A 237 -0.48 -6.73 -4.72
CA LEU A 237 -1.09 -7.61 -5.73
C LEU A 237 -2.26 -6.96 -6.47
N GLY A 238 -2.76 -5.81 -5.99
CA GLY A 238 -3.90 -5.14 -6.59
C GLY A 238 -5.19 -5.94 -6.42
N ASP A 239 -5.33 -6.70 -5.33
CA ASP A 239 -6.51 -7.52 -5.05
C ASP A 239 -7.78 -6.63 -4.95
N PRO A 240 -8.71 -6.72 -5.92
CA PRO A 240 -9.88 -5.86 -5.97
C PRO A 240 -10.91 -6.17 -4.88
N ASP A 241 -10.76 -7.28 -4.16
CA ASP A 241 -11.71 -7.77 -3.16
C ASP A 241 -11.14 -7.80 -1.73
N ALA A 242 -9.92 -7.31 -1.53
CA ALA A 242 -9.24 -7.22 -0.23
C ALA A 242 -9.88 -6.16 0.68
N VAL A 243 -10.65 -6.61 1.68
CA VAL A 243 -11.22 -5.75 2.72
C VAL A 243 -10.45 -5.91 4.02
N SER A 244 -9.99 -4.79 4.58
CA SER A 244 -9.19 -4.73 5.82
C SER A 244 -10.07 -4.91 7.06
N VAL A 245 -10.62 -6.11 7.23
CA VAL A 245 -11.42 -6.51 8.41
C VAL A 245 -10.60 -6.36 9.69
N GLY A 246 -11.14 -5.68 10.69
CA GLY A 246 -10.47 -5.31 11.93
C GLY A 246 -9.86 -3.92 11.90
N ASP A 247 -10.07 -3.15 10.83
CA ASP A 247 -9.72 -1.73 10.78
C ASP A 247 -10.64 -0.92 11.70
N PHE A 248 -10.06 0.02 12.44
CA PHE A 248 -10.81 0.79 13.44
C PHE A 248 -11.75 1.84 12.83
N HIS A 249 -11.44 2.33 11.64
CA HIS A 249 -12.16 3.44 11.00
C HIS A 249 -12.98 2.99 9.79
N LEU A 250 -12.53 1.96 9.07
CA LEU A 250 -13.14 1.52 7.83
C LEU A 250 -14.63 1.14 7.97
N PRO A 251 -15.07 0.39 9.02
CA PRO A 251 -16.49 0.09 9.17
C PRO A 251 -17.36 1.34 9.28
N ASN A 252 -16.92 2.33 10.04
CA ASN A 252 -17.64 3.59 10.21
C ASN A 252 -17.68 4.39 8.89
N LEU A 253 -16.60 4.39 8.10
CA LEU A 253 -16.56 5.04 6.79
C LEU A 253 -17.59 4.41 5.84
N VAL A 254 -17.57 3.07 5.73
CA VAL A 254 -18.45 2.32 4.83
C VAL A 254 -19.92 2.51 5.23
N ALA A 255 -20.23 2.31 6.50
CA ALA A 255 -21.60 2.43 6.99
C ALA A 255 -22.15 3.86 6.89
N PHE A 256 -21.32 4.87 7.15
CA PHE A 256 -21.73 6.25 6.99
C PHE A 256 -22.00 6.59 5.52
N ALA A 257 -21.11 6.18 4.62
CA ALA A 257 -21.22 6.48 3.20
C ALA A 257 -22.37 5.74 2.50
N LEU A 258 -22.67 4.51 2.92
CA LEU A 258 -23.63 3.62 2.23
C LEU A 258 -24.98 3.50 2.94
N ALA A 259 -25.06 3.80 4.23
CA ALA A 259 -26.28 3.68 5.03
C ALA A 259 -26.59 4.90 5.91
N GLY A 260 -25.72 5.93 5.92
CA GLY A 260 -25.86 7.08 6.82
C GLY A 260 -25.61 6.74 8.30
N GLU A 261 -25.10 5.55 8.59
CA GLU A 261 -24.87 5.05 9.94
C GLU A 261 -23.54 5.62 10.47
N PRO A 262 -23.53 6.37 11.58
CA PRO A 262 -22.30 7.00 12.07
C PRO A 262 -21.30 5.98 12.65
N ARG A 263 -21.77 4.79 13.02
CA ARG A 263 -20.96 3.71 13.60
C ARG A 263 -21.40 2.34 13.08
N ALA A 264 -20.42 1.47 12.85
CA ALA A 264 -20.64 0.08 12.47
C ALA A 264 -19.45 -0.79 12.89
N ASP A 265 -19.65 -2.10 12.88
CA ASP A 265 -18.61 -3.11 13.05
C ASP A 265 -18.25 -3.78 11.72
N ASP A 266 -17.30 -4.71 11.76
CA ASP A 266 -16.85 -5.45 10.59
C ASP A 266 -17.98 -6.25 9.91
N ALA A 267 -18.94 -6.76 10.69
CA ALA A 267 -20.04 -7.55 10.14
C ALA A 267 -20.95 -6.68 9.28
N ARG A 268 -21.34 -5.50 9.79
CA ARG A 268 -22.14 -4.54 9.06
C ARG A 268 -21.40 -3.97 7.85
N MET A 269 -20.10 -3.70 7.98
CA MET A 269 -19.26 -3.30 6.85
C MET A 269 -19.28 -4.33 5.72
N LEU A 270 -19.11 -5.61 6.05
CA LEU A 270 -19.09 -6.69 5.06
C LEU A 270 -20.47 -6.90 4.43
N GLU A 271 -21.55 -6.80 5.19
CA GLU A 271 -22.93 -6.84 4.68
C GLU A 271 -23.17 -5.75 3.63
N LEU A 272 -22.77 -4.50 3.93
CA LEU A 272 -22.95 -3.37 3.02
C LEU A 272 -22.08 -3.46 1.76
N LEU A 273 -20.91 -4.11 1.85
CA LEU A 273 -20.01 -4.31 0.71
C LEU A 273 -20.36 -5.55 -0.13
N GLU A 274 -21.19 -6.46 0.38
CA GLU A 274 -21.53 -7.72 -0.28
C GLU A 274 -21.99 -7.59 -1.74
N PRO A 275 -22.80 -6.57 -2.13
CA PRO A 275 -23.22 -6.40 -3.52
C PRO A 275 -22.07 -6.26 -4.52
N TRP A 276 -20.87 -5.84 -4.06
CA TRP A 276 -19.67 -5.71 -4.87
C TRP A 276 -18.65 -6.81 -4.59
N ARG A 277 -19.05 -8.00 -4.14
CA ARG A 277 -18.13 -9.15 -4.03
C ARG A 277 -17.32 -9.33 -5.31
N GLY A 278 -16.01 -9.33 -5.18
CA GLY A 278 -15.05 -9.30 -6.29
C GLY A 278 -14.40 -7.92 -6.51
N HIS A 279 -15.02 -6.85 -6.02
CA HIS A 279 -14.61 -5.45 -6.16
C HIS A 279 -14.77 -4.64 -4.86
N ARG A 280 -14.86 -5.29 -3.69
CA ARG A 280 -15.11 -4.62 -2.41
C ARG A 280 -14.00 -3.62 -2.05
N ALA A 281 -12.74 -3.96 -2.34
CA ALA A 281 -11.62 -3.04 -2.13
C ALA A 281 -11.73 -1.81 -3.04
N ARG A 282 -12.22 -1.98 -4.28
CA ARG A 282 -12.45 -0.85 -5.20
C ARG A 282 -13.47 0.14 -4.64
N VAL A 283 -14.57 -0.36 -4.06
CA VAL A 283 -15.57 0.49 -3.38
C VAL A 283 -14.93 1.21 -2.20
N VAL A 284 -14.21 0.50 -1.35
CA VAL A 284 -13.47 1.10 -0.22
C VAL A 284 -12.53 2.21 -0.71
N ARG A 285 -11.76 1.96 -1.77
CA ARG A 285 -10.83 2.93 -2.35
C ARG A 285 -11.54 4.18 -2.88
N LEU A 286 -12.70 4.05 -3.51
CA LEU A 286 -13.54 5.18 -3.91
C LEU A 286 -14.02 5.99 -2.69
N LEU A 287 -14.46 5.32 -1.63
CA LEU A 287 -14.90 5.97 -0.39
C LEU A 287 -13.75 6.71 0.30
N GLU A 288 -12.58 6.10 0.42
CA GLU A 288 -11.39 6.74 1.02
C GLU A 288 -10.92 7.96 0.22
N ALA A 289 -11.01 7.92 -1.11
CA ALA A 289 -10.65 9.02 -1.99
C ALA A 289 -11.71 10.14 -2.06
N SER A 290 -12.93 9.89 -1.56
CA SER A 290 -14.06 10.81 -1.69
C SER A 290 -14.03 12.03 -0.76
N GLY A 291 -13.27 11.94 0.34
CA GLY A 291 -13.33 12.92 1.43
C GLY A 291 -14.54 12.75 2.37
N ILE A 292 -15.41 11.77 2.15
CA ILE A 292 -16.48 11.40 3.08
C ILE A 292 -15.84 10.96 4.41
N ALA A 293 -16.38 11.46 5.51
CA ALA A 293 -15.92 11.09 6.85
C ALA A 293 -17.11 10.94 7.79
N ALA A 294 -17.16 9.83 8.51
CA ALA A 294 -18.11 9.64 9.60
C ALA A 294 -17.88 10.68 10.71
N PRO A 295 -18.94 11.16 11.38
CA PRO A 295 -18.83 12.08 12.50
C PRO A 295 -17.89 11.55 13.60
N ARG A 296 -17.07 12.43 14.17
CA ARG A 296 -16.13 12.09 15.24
C ARG A 296 -16.72 12.47 16.59
N TYR A 297 -16.87 11.48 17.47
CA TYR A 297 -17.32 11.68 18.84
C TYR A 297 -16.15 11.35 19.78
N GLY A 298 -15.56 12.38 20.37
CA GLY A 298 -14.47 12.26 21.35
C GLY A 298 -13.13 12.84 20.89
N PRO A 299 -12.22 13.13 21.85
CA PRO A 299 -10.89 13.65 21.57
C PRO A 299 -10.03 12.62 20.84
N ARG A 300 -9.01 13.10 20.11
CA ARG A 300 -8.02 12.21 19.48
C ARG A 300 -7.32 11.38 20.56
N TYR A 301 -7.22 10.07 20.34
CA TYR A 301 -6.46 9.19 21.22
C TYR A 301 -4.99 9.65 21.26
N ALA A 302 -4.48 9.93 22.46
CA ALA A 302 -3.07 10.21 22.68
C ALA A 302 -2.35 8.89 23.01
N ALA A 303 -1.44 8.48 22.14
CA ALA A 303 -0.72 7.24 22.35
C ALA A 303 0.30 7.35 23.50
N PRO A 304 0.49 6.29 24.30
CA PRO A 304 1.53 6.26 25.34
C PRO A 304 2.94 6.30 24.71
N ASP A 305 3.87 7.05 25.32
CA ASP A 305 5.27 7.03 24.88
C ASP A 305 5.96 5.73 25.31
N ARG A 306 6.27 4.87 24.33
CA ARG A 306 6.93 3.57 24.56
C ARG A 306 8.46 3.63 24.46
N ARG A 307 9.05 4.81 24.24
CA ARG A 307 10.49 4.98 23.97
C ARG A 307 11.34 5.10 25.24
N GLY A 308 10.72 5.29 26.40
CA GLY A 308 11.39 5.46 27.69
C GLY A 308 11.27 4.28 28.66
N MET A 309 10.69 3.15 28.21
CA MET A 309 10.40 1.96 29.02
C MET A 309 11.30 0.80 28.61
#